data_AF-A0A4Q2VCV2-F1
#
_entry.id   AF-A0A4Q2VCV2-F1
#
_cell.length_a   1.000
_cell.length_b   1.000
_cell.length_c   1.000
_cell.angle_alpha   90.00
_cell.angle_beta   90.00
_cell.angle_gamma   90.00
#
_symmetry.space_group_name_H-M   'P 1'
#
loop_
_entity.id
_entity.type
_entity.pdbx_description
1 polymer ?
#
loop_
_entity_poly.entity_id
_entity_poly.type
_entity_poly.pdbx_seq_one_letter_code
_entity_poly.pdbx_strand_id
1 'polypeptide(L)'
;MIADWLSKAVPLPSMIDDDFLDTQIKPSAVRPDGRTTEVAFFIKSLELYSIVNDALRRLYMGPMETSGKSDETLTSVLQLDSRLTKWARSIPEQLSCTFKPDDEDFIFQRQRIVLRAR
;
A
#
# COMPACT_ATOMS: atom_id res chain seq x y z
N MET A 1 -10.71 21.51 -11.57
CA MET A 1 -10.75 20.65 -10.36
C MET A 1 -11.56 19.41 -10.70
N ILE A 2 -10.98 18.22 -10.56
CA ILE A 2 -11.71 16.96 -10.73
C ILE A 2 -12.50 16.74 -9.44
N ALA A 3 -13.79 16.41 -9.54
CA ALA A 3 -14.64 16.22 -8.37
C ALA A 3 -14.37 14.84 -7.73
N ASP A 4 -14.26 14.79 -6.39
CA ASP A 4 -13.88 13.57 -5.65
C ASP A 4 -14.80 12.37 -5.91
N TRP A 5 -16.06 12.61 -6.26
CA TRP A 5 -17.01 11.53 -6.58
C TRP A 5 -16.71 10.86 -7.93
N LEU A 6 -16.05 11.56 -8.87
CA LEU A 6 -15.68 11.00 -10.16
C LEU A 6 -14.70 9.84 -10.03
N SER A 7 -13.84 9.88 -8.99
CA SER A 7 -12.90 8.79 -8.68
C SER A 7 -13.59 7.50 -8.22
N LYS A 8 -14.85 7.58 -7.78
CA LYS A 8 -15.66 6.42 -7.35
C LYS A 8 -16.59 5.89 -8.43
N ALA A 9 -16.76 6.62 -9.54
CA ALA A 9 -17.70 6.27 -10.60
C ALA A 9 -17.16 5.18 -11.54
N VAL A 10 -15.83 5.05 -11.65
CA VAL A 10 -15.19 4.03 -12.48
C VAL A 10 -14.74 2.89 -11.56
N PRO A 11 -15.30 1.66 -11.73
CA PRO A 11 -14.83 0.52 -10.95
C PRO A 11 -13.35 0.30 -11.24
N LEU A 12 -12.58 0.02 -10.18
CA LEU A 12 -11.17 -0.32 -10.35
C LEU A 12 -11.05 -1.59 -11.21
N PRO A 13 -9.98 -1.69 -12.02
CA PRO A 13 -9.67 -2.90 -12.75
C PRO A 13 -9.71 -4.13 -11.82
N SER A 14 -10.22 -5.24 -12.33
CA SER A 14 -10.13 -6.52 -11.63
C SER A 14 -8.67 -6.85 -11.33
N MET A 15 -8.42 -7.44 -10.15
CA MET A 15 -7.09 -7.91 -9.75
C MET A 15 -6.72 -9.16 -10.57
N ILE A 16 -6.25 -8.94 -11.79
CA ILE A 16 -5.83 -9.96 -12.75
C ILE A 16 -4.57 -9.41 -13.42
N ASP A 17 -3.52 -10.22 -13.54
CA ASP A 17 -2.31 -9.84 -14.27
C ASP A 17 -2.49 -10.11 -15.76
N ASP A 18 -1.84 -9.30 -16.61
CA ASP A 18 -1.95 -9.39 -18.07
C ASP A 18 -1.57 -10.78 -18.60
N ASP A 19 -0.57 -11.41 -17.98
CA ASP A 19 -0.11 -12.77 -18.29
C ASP A 19 -1.20 -13.86 -18.12
N PHE A 20 -2.28 -13.59 -17.36
CA PHE A 20 -3.30 -14.57 -16.96
C PHE A 20 -4.71 -14.21 -17.40
N LEU A 21 -4.89 -13.20 -18.27
CA LEU A 21 -6.19 -12.77 -18.77
C LEU A 21 -6.99 -13.92 -19.42
N ASP A 22 -6.31 -14.84 -20.11
CA ASP A 22 -6.94 -15.96 -20.81
C ASP A 22 -7.28 -17.15 -19.89
N THR A 23 -6.65 -17.24 -18.72
CA THR A 23 -6.74 -18.41 -17.83
C THR A 23 -7.58 -18.14 -16.58
N GLN A 24 -7.68 -16.88 -16.15
CA GLN A 24 -8.34 -16.50 -14.91
C GLN A 24 -9.78 -16.03 -15.17
N ILE A 25 -10.75 -16.92 -14.95
CA ILE A 25 -12.18 -16.64 -15.17
C ILE A 25 -12.78 -15.79 -14.03
N LYS A 26 -12.17 -15.82 -12.84
CA LYS A 26 -12.62 -15.09 -11.65
C LYS A 26 -11.49 -14.19 -11.13
N PRO A 27 -11.81 -12.96 -10.69
CA PRO A 27 -10.83 -12.06 -10.12
C PRO A 27 -10.24 -12.66 -8.83
N SER A 28 -8.93 -12.55 -8.67
CA SER A 28 -8.22 -13.07 -7.50
C SER A 28 -7.00 -12.22 -7.20
N ALA A 29 -6.81 -11.84 -5.95
CA ALA A 29 -5.60 -11.16 -5.51
C ALA A 29 -4.33 -12.02 -5.67
N VAL A 30 -4.53 -13.34 -5.76
CA VAL A 30 -3.49 -14.36 -5.89
C VAL A 30 -3.50 -14.86 -7.32
N ARG A 31 -2.33 -14.79 -7.97
CA ARG A 31 -2.07 -15.38 -9.28
C ARG A 31 -2.15 -16.91 -9.15
N PRO A 32 -2.52 -17.64 -10.22
CA PRO A 32 -2.67 -19.10 -10.15
C PRO A 32 -1.44 -19.89 -9.65
N ASP A 33 -0.25 -19.28 -9.70
CA ASP A 33 1.02 -19.81 -9.19
C ASP A 33 1.29 -19.50 -7.71
N GLY A 34 0.34 -18.89 -7.01
CA GLY A 34 0.46 -18.53 -5.59
C GLY A 34 1.18 -17.20 -5.32
N ARG A 35 1.61 -16.47 -6.37
CA ARG A 35 2.22 -15.14 -6.23
C ARG A 35 1.16 -14.03 -6.11
N THR A 36 1.56 -12.85 -5.65
CA THR A 36 0.67 -11.68 -5.64
C THR A 36 0.55 -11.09 -7.03
N THR A 37 -0.67 -10.69 -7.41
CA THR A 37 -0.88 -9.87 -8.61
C THR A 37 -0.20 -8.50 -8.51
N GLU A 38 0.34 -8.00 -9.61
CA GLU A 38 1.01 -6.69 -9.69
C GLU A 38 0.02 -5.57 -9.39
N VAL A 39 -1.22 -5.72 -9.84
CA VAL A 39 -2.33 -4.80 -9.56
C VAL A 39 -2.61 -4.73 -8.05
N ALA A 40 -2.56 -5.86 -7.32
CA ALA A 40 -2.74 -5.85 -5.87
C ALA A 40 -1.63 -5.08 -5.16
N PHE A 41 -0.38 -5.29 -5.58
CA PHE A 41 0.77 -4.53 -5.07
C PHE A 41 0.58 -3.03 -5.30
N PHE A 42 0.21 -2.65 -6.53
CA PHE A 42 -0.03 -1.26 -6.90
C PHE A 42 -1.15 -0.63 -6.04
N ILE A 43 -2.29 -1.29 -5.88
CA ILE A 43 -3.40 -0.79 -5.05
C ILE A 43 -2.96 -0.59 -3.60
N LYS A 44 -2.28 -1.57 -3.01
CA LYS A 44 -1.79 -1.47 -1.62
C LYS A 44 -0.74 -0.39 -1.44
N SER A 45 0.12 -0.17 -2.45
CA SER A 45 1.06 0.94 -2.45
C SER A 45 0.34 2.29 -2.48
N LEU A 46 -0.72 2.42 -3.31
CA LEU A 46 -1.51 3.65 -3.41
C LEU A 46 -2.27 3.95 -2.11
N GLU A 47 -2.82 2.94 -1.45
CA GLU A 47 -3.42 3.06 -0.13
C GLU A 47 -2.42 3.59 0.90
N LEU A 48 -1.18 3.07 0.90
CA LEU A 48 -0.12 3.56 1.77
C LEU A 48 0.26 5.01 1.45
N TYR A 49 0.46 5.34 0.17
CA TYR A 49 0.75 6.71 -0.25
C TYR A 49 -0.37 7.68 0.14
N SER A 50 -1.63 7.25 0.13
CA SER A 50 -2.75 8.05 0.62
C SER A 50 -2.63 8.35 2.12
N ILE A 51 -2.27 7.35 2.94
CA ILE A 51 -2.04 7.53 4.38
C ILE A 51 -0.86 8.48 4.62
N VAL A 52 0.26 8.29 3.89
CA VAL A 52 1.45 9.15 3.99
C VAL A 52 1.12 10.58 3.55
N ASN A 53 0.38 10.77 2.47
CA ASN A 53 -0.03 12.07 1.98
C ASN A 53 -0.96 12.78 2.99
N ASP A 54 -1.86 12.08 3.66
CA ASP A 54 -2.67 12.64 4.74
C ASP A 54 -1.80 13.08 5.93
N ALA A 55 -0.81 12.26 6.31
CA ALA A 55 0.17 12.63 7.34
C ALA A 55 1.00 13.87 6.95
N LEU A 56 1.50 13.93 5.72
CA LEU A 56 2.26 15.07 5.20
C LEU A 56 1.40 16.34 5.10
N ARG A 57 0.15 16.23 4.67
CA ARG A 57 -0.79 17.37 4.65
C ARG A 57 -1.02 17.92 6.04
N ARG A 58 -1.19 17.05 7.05
CA ARG A 58 -1.34 17.50 8.44
C ARG A 58 -0.07 18.16 8.98
N LEU A 59 1.11 17.63 8.62
CA LEU A 59 2.39 18.15 9.08
C LEU A 59 2.76 19.49 8.44
N TYR A 60 2.53 19.65 7.14
CA TYR A 60 3.02 20.80 6.36
C TYR A 60 1.94 21.81 5.95
N MET A 61 0.67 21.39 5.85
CA MET A 61 -0.45 22.26 5.45
C MET A 61 -1.43 22.52 6.59
N GLY A 62 -1.17 21.98 7.79
CA GLY A 62 -1.96 22.26 8.98
C GLY A 62 -1.83 23.73 9.40
N PRO A 63 -2.90 24.35 9.93
CA PRO A 63 -2.81 25.70 10.45
C PRO A 63 -1.77 25.74 11.58
N MET A 64 -0.79 26.63 11.45
CA MET A 64 0.28 26.84 12.43
C MET A 64 -0.32 27.53 13.67
N GLU A 65 -1.01 26.78 14.54
CA GLU A 65 -1.70 27.37 15.68
C GLU A 65 -1.02 27.08 17.02
N THR A 66 -0.26 28.10 17.44
CA THR A 66 -0.33 28.74 18.76
C THR A 66 -0.97 27.92 19.89
N SER A 67 -0.11 27.22 20.65
CA SER A 67 -0.20 27.00 22.10
C SER A 67 -1.42 26.27 22.72
N GLY A 68 -2.43 25.81 21.98
CA GLY A 68 -3.68 25.31 22.58
C GLY A 68 -4.21 23.92 22.16
N LYS A 69 -3.60 23.23 21.19
CA LYS A 69 -4.23 22.08 20.48
C LYS A 69 -3.54 20.72 20.68
N SER A 70 -2.99 20.44 21.87
CA SER A 70 -2.27 19.18 22.15
C SER A 70 -3.16 17.93 22.02
N ASP A 71 -4.44 18.01 22.39
CA ASP A 71 -5.36 16.88 22.30
C ASP A 71 -5.80 16.57 20.85
N GLU A 72 -6.01 17.60 20.03
CA GLU A 72 -6.34 17.43 18.60
C GLU A 72 -5.16 16.82 17.82
N THR A 73 -3.94 17.20 18.17
CA THR A 73 -2.74 16.60 17.57
C THR A 73 -2.56 15.14 17.99
N LEU A 74 -2.73 14.80 19.27
CA LEU A 74 -2.69 13.41 19.76
C LEU A 74 -3.76 12.52 19.11
N THR A 75 -5.00 12.98 19.06
CA THR A 75 -6.09 12.23 18.40
C THR A 75 -5.81 12.01 16.92
N SER A 76 -5.23 13.00 16.23
CA SER A 76 -4.86 12.87 14.81
C SER A 76 -3.74 11.85 14.58
N VAL A 77 -2.76 11.76 15.49
CA VAL A 77 -1.67 10.77 15.45
C VAL A 77 -2.22 9.36 15.68
N LEU A 78 -3.07 9.19 16.69
CA LEU A 78 -3.73 7.90 16.97
C LEU A 78 -4.61 7.44 15.80
N GLN A 79 -5.28 8.37 15.12
CA GLN A 79 -6.04 8.04 13.92
C GLN A 79 -5.14 7.56 12.79
N LEU A 80 -4.00 8.21 12.54
CA LEU A 80 -3.03 7.78 11.53
C LEU A 80 -2.47 6.39 11.86
N ASP A 81 -2.09 6.16 13.12
CA ASP A 81 -1.61 4.86 13.58
C ASP A 81 -2.67 3.76 13.41
N SER A 82 -3.93 4.04 13.79
CA SER A 82 -5.04 3.11 13.59
C SER A 82 -5.28 2.77 12.11
N ARG A 83 -5.05 3.72 11.19
CA ARG A 83 -5.18 3.49 9.75
C ARG A 83 -4.01 2.70 9.20
N LEU A 84 -2.80 2.98 9.67
CA LEU A 84 -1.59 2.27 9.26
C LEU A 84 -1.62 0.81 9.73
N THR A 85 -2.07 0.55 10.96
CA THR A 85 -2.26 -0.81 11.49
C THR A 85 -3.38 -1.57 10.76
N LYS A 86 -4.50 -0.91 10.43
CA LYS A 86 -5.56 -1.51 9.58
C LYS A 86 -5.05 -1.83 8.18
N TRP A 87 -4.29 -0.91 7.58
CA TRP A 87 -3.67 -1.13 6.28
C TRP A 87 -2.73 -2.33 6.34
N ALA A 88 -1.82 -2.38 7.31
CA ALA A 88 -0.87 -3.48 7.50
C ALA A 88 -1.57 -4.84 7.65
N ARG A 89 -2.69 -4.91 8.37
CA ARG A 89 -3.51 -6.14 8.50
C ARG A 89 -4.25 -6.52 7.23
N SER A 90 -4.51 -5.57 6.34
CA SER A 90 -5.21 -5.80 5.08
C SER A 90 -4.28 -6.25 3.94
N ILE A 91 -2.96 -6.30 4.21
CA ILE A 91 -1.97 -6.74 3.24
C ILE A 91 -2.09 -8.27 3.09
N PRO A 92 -2.26 -8.79 1.87
CA PRO A 92 -2.15 -10.22 1.59
C PRO A 92 -0.84 -10.80 2.13
N GLU A 93 -0.86 -12.03 2.64
CA GLU A 93 0.34 -12.69 3.19
C GLU A 93 1.50 -12.76 2.17
N GLN A 94 1.17 -12.81 0.88
CA GLN A 94 2.11 -12.83 -0.23
C GLN A 94 2.84 -11.49 -0.46
N LEU A 95 2.29 -10.39 0.03
CA LEU A 95 2.88 -9.05 0.02
C LEU A 95 3.58 -8.70 1.34
N SER A 96 3.30 -9.45 2.39
CA SER A 96 4.01 -9.29 3.66
C SER A 96 5.45 -9.77 3.47
N CYS A 97 6.44 -9.01 3.94
CA CYS A 97 7.87 -9.35 3.85
C CYS A 97 8.26 -10.73 4.43
N THR A 98 7.32 -11.47 4.98
CA THR A 98 7.41 -12.88 5.36
C THR A 98 7.13 -13.86 4.22
N PHE A 99 6.89 -13.40 3.00
CA PHE A 99 6.97 -14.27 1.84
C PHE A 99 8.44 -14.70 1.72
N LYS A 100 8.73 -15.94 2.15
CA LYS A 100 9.98 -16.60 1.80
C LYS A 100 9.81 -17.01 0.34
N PRO A 101 10.46 -16.37 -0.63
CA PRO A 101 10.66 -17.07 -1.87
C PRO A 101 11.66 -18.17 -1.50
N ASP A 102 11.25 -19.42 -1.63
CA ASP A 102 12.13 -20.58 -1.52
C ASP A 102 13.18 -20.61 -2.67
N ASP A 103 13.41 -19.47 -3.32
CA ASP A 103 14.20 -19.29 -4.53
C ASP A 103 14.58 -17.80 -4.69
N GLU A 104 15.20 -17.18 -3.67
CA GLU A 104 15.91 -15.89 -3.88
C GLU A 104 17.12 -16.15 -4.76
N ASP A 105 17.00 -15.81 -6.05
CA ASP A 105 18.09 -15.77 -7.01
C ASP A 105 19.30 -15.07 -6.40
N PHE A 106 20.41 -15.81 -6.26
CA PHE A 106 21.68 -15.41 -5.63
C PHE A 106 22.18 -14.01 -6.03
N ILE A 107 21.80 -13.54 -7.22
CA ILE A 107 22.14 -12.22 -7.77
C ILE A 107 21.50 -11.09 -6.94
N PHE A 108 20.23 -11.21 -6.54
CA PHE A 108 19.53 -10.17 -5.77
C PHE A 108 20.04 -10.09 -4.34
N GLN A 109 20.39 -11.24 -3.73
CA GLN A 109 21.05 -11.27 -2.43
C GLN A 109 22.43 -10.59 -2.48
N ARG A 110 23.21 -10.85 -3.53
CA ARG A 110 24.51 -10.21 -3.74
C ARG A 110 24.38 -8.70 -3.95
N GLN A 111 23.38 -8.25 -4.71
CA GLN A 111 23.13 -6.83 -4.94
C GLN A 111 22.68 -6.12 -3.66
N ARG A 112 21.81 -6.72 -2.82
CA ARG A 112 21.43 -6.14 -1.52
C ARG A 112 22.62 -5.94 -0.59
N ILE A 113 23.55 -6.90 -0.55
CA ILE A 113 24.78 -6.80 0.24
C ILE A 113 25.67 -5.67 -0.29
N VAL A 114 25.87 -5.59 -1.61
CA VAL A 114 26.69 -4.55 -2.25
C VAL A 114 26.11 -3.16 -2.04
N LEU A 115 24.79 -3.01 -2.17
CA LEU A 115 24.09 -1.74 -2.05
C LEU A 115 23.79 -1.32 -0.61
N ARG A 116 24.12 -2.16 0.39
CA ARG A 116 23.85 -1.96 1.83
C ARG A 116 22.39 -1.57 2.13
N ALA A 117 21.45 -2.01 1.30
CA ALA A 117 20.03 -1.91 1.58
C ALA A 117 19.69 -2.99 2.62
N ARG A 118 19.54 -2.59 3.89
CA ARG A 118 19.08 -3.48 4.96
C ARG A 118 17.60 -3.77 4.79
#